data_AF-A0A7C5JFK9-F1
#
_entry.id   AF-A0A7C5JFK9-F1
#
_cell.length_a   1.000
_cell.length_b   1.000
_cell.length_c   1.000
_cell.angle_alpha   90.00
_cell.angle_beta   90.00
_cell.angle_gamma   90.00
#
_symmetry.space_group_name_H-M   'P 1'
#
loop_
_entity.id
_entity.type
_entity.pdbx_description
1 polymer ?
#
loop_
_entity_poly.entity_id
_entity_poly.type
_entity_poly.pdbx_seq_one_letter_code
_entity_poly.pdbx_strand_id
1 'polypeptide(L)'
;HQKKLVKAKSSTYLTPSELSVVNGDSIISRRETKKIKFQQSSNNYMTIMKQKFEQNKNPREAILIAKAYYNAGNYKQSEAWSLKANSLNSNLDESWLIFAKSKDKMGKRREALKILVAYYNKSKSSKVKALINKMRAKSI
;
A
#
# COMPACT_ATOMS: atom_id res chain seq x y z
N HIS A 1 -35.77 -8.97 38.99
CA HIS A 1 -34.46 -8.58 38.46
C HIS A 1 -34.36 -8.91 36.97
N GLN A 2 -34.41 -7.90 36.08
CA GLN A 2 -34.37 -8.10 34.62
C GLN A 2 -33.06 -7.53 34.05
N LYS A 3 -32.45 -8.30 33.15
CA LYS A 3 -31.16 -8.06 32.48
C LYS A 3 -31.25 -6.86 31.52
N LYS A 4 -30.35 -5.88 31.63
CA LYS A 4 -30.20 -4.79 30.65
C LYS A 4 -29.52 -5.32 29.38
N LEU A 5 -30.26 -5.35 28.29
CA LEU A 5 -29.76 -5.52 26.93
C LEU A 5 -29.19 -4.17 26.44
N VAL A 6 -27.89 -4.13 26.14
CA VAL A 6 -27.24 -2.96 25.54
C VAL A 6 -27.59 -2.93 24.03
N LYS A 7 -28.41 -1.97 23.62
CA LYS A 7 -28.76 -1.75 22.21
C LYS A 7 -27.59 -1.13 21.45
N ALA A 8 -27.32 -1.64 20.25
CA ALA A 8 -26.26 -1.21 19.35
C ALA A 8 -26.42 0.27 18.93
N LYS A 9 -25.29 0.96 18.72
CA LYS A 9 -25.24 2.36 18.30
C LYS A 9 -25.81 2.54 16.89
N SER A 10 -26.65 3.55 16.75
CA SER A 10 -27.38 3.96 15.56
C SER A 10 -26.46 4.42 14.42
N SER A 11 -26.80 3.96 13.22
CA SER A 11 -26.20 4.32 11.94
C SER A 11 -26.12 5.85 11.74
N THR A 12 -24.92 6.37 11.49
CA THR A 12 -24.68 7.76 11.08
C THR A 12 -25.12 7.96 9.64
N TYR A 13 -26.39 8.30 9.44
CA TYR A 13 -26.83 8.97 8.22
C TYR A 13 -26.79 10.47 8.45
N LEU A 14 -26.17 11.20 7.51
CA LEU A 14 -26.14 12.65 7.48
C LEU A 14 -27.57 13.19 7.55
N THR A 15 -27.75 14.27 8.31
CA THR A 15 -29.04 14.91 8.52
C THR A 15 -29.57 15.53 7.23
N PRO A 16 -30.89 15.72 7.09
CA PRO A 16 -31.48 16.43 5.94
C PRO A 16 -30.88 17.83 5.70
N SER A 17 -30.43 18.50 6.77
CA SER A 17 -29.72 19.78 6.70
C SER A 17 -28.30 19.67 6.12
N GLU A 18 -27.61 18.56 6.38
CA GLU A 18 -26.30 18.28 5.77
C GLU A 18 -26.43 17.86 4.29
N LEU A 19 -27.55 17.21 3.92
CA LEU A 19 -27.89 16.88 2.54
C LEU A 19 -28.26 18.12 1.70
N SER A 20 -28.93 19.12 2.30
CA SER A 20 -29.33 20.33 1.58
C SER A 20 -28.16 21.26 1.21
N VAL A 21 -27.02 21.16 1.90
CA VAL A 21 -25.79 21.91 1.56
C VAL A 21 -25.13 21.35 0.28
N VAL A 22 -25.44 20.10 -0.09
CA VAL A 22 -24.81 19.42 -1.23
C VAL A 22 -25.52 19.72 -2.57
N ASN A 23 -26.78 20.16 -2.57
CA ASN A 23 -27.62 20.21 -3.78
C ASN A 23 -28.34 21.56 -4.03
N GLY A 24 -27.62 22.69 -4.16
CA GLY A 24 -28.13 23.85 -4.92
C GLY A 24 -27.92 25.25 -4.32
N ASP A 25 -27.02 26.00 -4.97
CA ASP A 25 -26.99 27.45 -5.25
C ASP A 25 -27.57 28.47 -4.26
N SER A 26 -26.65 29.13 -3.53
CA SER A 26 -26.49 30.59 -3.38
C SER A 26 -26.16 31.01 -1.94
N ILE A 27 -24.89 30.87 -1.54
CA ILE A 27 -24.29 31.78 -0.57
C ILE A 27 -23.00 32.32 -1.20
N ILE A 28 -23.06 33.58 -1.65
CA ILE A 28 -21.91 34.37 -2.03
C ILE A 28 -21.11 34.66 -0.76
N SER A 29 -20.23 33.74 -0.40
CA SER A 29 -18.99 34.05 0.29
C SER A 29 -17.91 33.84 -0.77
N ARG A 30 -17.25 34.91 -1.21
CA ARG A 30 -16.07 34.87 -2.08
C ARG A 30 -14.96 34.06 -1.39
N ARG A 31 -15.05 32.72 -1.42
CA ARG A 31 -13.87 31.86 -1.41
C ARG A 31 -13.31 32.01 -2.81
N GLU A 32 -12.26 32.80 -2.93
CA GLU A 32 -11.33 32.62 -4.02
C GLU A 32 -11.00 31.13 -4.06
N THR A 33 -11.54 30.42 -5.05
CA THR A 33 -11.12 29.06 -5.34
C THR A 33 -9.72 29.21 -5.89
N LYS A 34 -8.72 29.30 -4.99
CA LYS A 34 -7.33 29.13 -5.34
C LYS A 34 -7.26 27.76 -5.98
N LYS A 35 -7.28 27.73 -7.31
CA LYS A 35 -7.05 26.53 -8.10
C LYS A 35 -5.64 26.08 -7.71
N ILE A 36 -5.55 25.13 -6.79
CA ILE A 36 -4.27 24.54 -6.40
C ILE A 36 -3.80 23.81 -7.65
N LYS A 37 -2.89 24.44 -8.39
CA LYS A 37 -2.18 23.80 -9.49
C LYS A 37 -1.24 22.81 -8.83
N PHE A 38 -1.66 21.55 -8.73
CA PHE A 38 -0.83 20.47 -8.22
C PHE A 38 0.27 20.17 -9.26
N GLN A 39 1.32 20.98 -9.26
CA GLN A 39 2.54 20.70 -10.03
C GLN A 39 3.40 19.74 -9.20
N GLN A 40 2.96 18.48 -9.11
CA GLN A 40 3.75 17.46 -8.46
C GLN A 40 4.81 16.96 -9.44
N SER A 41 6.02 17.51 -9.36
CA SER A 41 7.17 16.87 -9.97
C SER A 41 7.46 15.57 -9.21
N SER A 42 7.62 14.46 -9.93
CA SER A 42 7.87 13.11 -9.37
C SER A 42 9.06 13.06 -8.39
N ASN A 43 10.04 13.96 -8.56
CA ASN A 43 11.19 14.09 -7.67
C ASN A 43 10.83 14.50 -6.23
N ASN A 44 9.77 15.30 -6.03
CA ASN A 44 9.39 15.77 -4.70
C ASN A 44 8.74 14.64 -3.88
N TYR A 45 7.87 13.83 -4.51
CA TYR A 45 7.16 12.75 -3.84
C TYR A 45 8.08 11.70 -3.20
N MET A 46 9.07 11.21 -3.96
CA MET A 46 10.01 10.19 -3.45
C MET A 46 10.87 10.72 -2.31
N THR A 47 11.22 12.01 -2.34
CA THR A 47 11.99 12.67 -1.28
C THR A 47 11.18 12.73 0.01
N ILE A 48 9.92 13.17 -0.06
CA ILE A 48 9.01 13.22 1.10
C ILE A 48 8.80 11.82 1.69
N MET A 49 8.56 10.80 0.86
CA MET A 49 8.36 9.44 1.38
C MET A 49 9.60 8.90 2.10
N LYS A 50 10.79 9.12 1.55
CA LYS A 50 12.04 8.73 2.21
C LYS A 50 12.21 9.46 3.54
N GLN A 51 11.96 10.77 3.58
CA GLN A 51 12.03 11.54 4.83
C GLN A 51 11.06 11.00 5.89
N LYS A 52 9.80 10.74 5.52
CA LYS A 52 8.80 10.13 6.42
C LYS A 52 9.23 8.76 6.93
N PHE A 53 9.82 7.95 6.06
CA PHE A 53 10.38 6.67 6.46
C PHE A 53 11.53 6.86 7.44
N GLU A 54 12.46 7.80 7.20
CA GLU A 54 13.61 8.00 8.08
C GLU A 54 13.20 8.51 9.47
N GLN A 55 12.09 9.25 9.58
CA GLN A 55 11.52 9.68 10.86
C GLN A 55 10.85 8.54 11.64
N ASN A 56 10.05 7.71 10.97
CA ASN A 56 9.15 6.77 11.65
C ASN A 56 9.60 5.30 11.57
N LYS A 57 10.52 4.98 10.66
CA LYS A 57 10.98 3.63 10.31
C LYS A 57 9.82 2.64 10.11
N ASN A 58 8.70 3.11 9.58
CA ASN A 58 7.49 2.30 9.43
C ASN A 58 7.64 1.35 8.21
N PRO A 59 7.45 0.03 8.37
CA PRO A 59 7.57 -0.92 7.27
C PRO A 59 6.57 -0.67 6.13
N ARG A 60 5.39 -0.10 6.42
CA ARG A 60 4.40 0.24 5.38
C ARG A 60 4.91 1.36 4.47
N GLU A 61 5.63 2.34 5.01
CA GLU A 61 6.25 3.40 4.21
C GLU A 61 7.35 2.83 3.31
N ALA A 62 8.18 1.91 3.82
CA ALA A 62 9.15 1.20 2.98
C ALA A 62 8.49 0.39 1.85
N ILE A 63 7.33 -0.24 2.11
CA ILE A 63 6.55 -0.94 1.07
C ILE A 63 6.04 0.05 0.01
N LEU A 64 5.55 1.22 0.40
CA LEU A 64 5.09 2.25 -0.56
C LEU A 64 6.24 2.73 -1.45
N ILE A 65 7.41 2.99 -0.87
CA ILE A 65 8.62 3.34 -1.61
C ILE A 65 9.02 2.21 -2.56
N ALA A 66 8.98 0.95 -2.12
CA ALA A 66 9.29 -0.22 -2.95
C ALA A 66 8.33 -0.35 -4.14
N LYS A 67 7.02 -0.09 -3.94
CA LYS A 67 6.02 -0.08 -5.01
C LYS A 67 6.29 1.02 -6.03
N ALA A 68 6.60 2.23 -5.57
CA ALA A 68 6.91 3.35 -6.45
C ALA A 68 8.11 3.01 -7.37
N TYR A 69 9.18 2.45 -6.79
CA TYR A 69 10.33 1.99 -7.58
C TYR A 69 10.00 0.84 -8.53
N TYR A 70 9.16 -0.12 -8.11
CA TYR A 70 8.73 -1.23 -8.97
C TYR A 70 7.98 -0.72 -10.19
N ASN A 71 7.04 0.20 -9.98
CA ASN A 71 6.22 0.79 -11.04
C ASN A 71 7.04 1.65 -12.00
N ALA A 72 8.10 2.29 -11.51
CA ALA A 72 9.07 3.02 -12.33
C ALA A 72 10.08 2.12 -13.06
N GLY A 73 9.98 0.79 -12.94
CA GLY A 73 10.92 -0.16 -13.55
C GLY A 73 12.28 -0.26 -12.86
N ASN A 74 12.50 0.47 -11.75
CA ASN A 74 13.72 0.39 -10.97
C ASN A 74 13.65 -0.76 -9.95
N TYR A 75 13.74 -1.98 -10.47
CA TYR A 75 13.57 -3.20 -9.68
C TYR A 75 14.67 -3.38 -8.63
N LYS A 76 15.88 -2.86 -8.84
CA LYS A 76 16.97 -2.90 -7.85
C LYS A 76 16.63 -2.10 -6.60
N GLN A 77 16.09 -0.88 -6.76
CA GLN A 77 15.64 -0.09 -5.61
C GLN A 77 14.38 -0.70 -4.98
N SER A 78 13.47 -1.22 -5.78
CA SER A 78 12.29 -1.91 -5.25
C SER A 78 12.66 -3.13 -4.39
N GLU A 79 13.63 -3.93 -4.83
CA GLU A 79 14.22 -5.03 -4.06
C GLU A 79 14.79 -4.55 -2.72
N ALA A 80 15.62 -3.50 -2.74
CA ALA A 80 16.25 -2.97 -1.53
C ALA A 80 15.21 -2.46 -0.50
N TRP A 81 14.21 -1.73 -0.94
CA TRP A 81 13.18 -1.16 -0.05
C TRP A 81 12.21 -2.22 0.48
N SER A 82 11.87 -3.23 -0.32
CA SER A 82 11.07 -4.36 0.15
C SER A 82 11.82 -5.22 1.17
N LEU A 83 13.14 -5.41 1.00
CA LEU A 83 13.99 -6.02 2.03
C LEU A 83 14.04 -5.20 3.33
N LYS A 84 14.14 -3.87 3.23
CA LYS A 84 14.08 -2.97 4.40
C LYS A 84 12.74 -3.09 5.14
N ALA A 85 11.64 -3.26 4.42
CA ALA A 85 10.34 -3.56 5.05
C ALA A 85 10.33 -4.93 5.73
N ASN A 86 10.87 -5.98 5.09
CA ASN A 86 10.96 -7.33 5.66
C ASN A 86 11.81 -7.36 6.94
N SER A 87 12.89 -6.59 7.01
CA SER A 87 13.76 -6.52 8.19
C SER A 87 13.07 -5.85 9.38
N LEU A 88 12.17 -4.89 9.11
CA LEU A 88 11.37 -4.22 10.14
C LEU A 88 10.16 -5.05 10.57
N ASN A 89 9.49 -5.73 9.63
CA ASN A 89 8.40 -6.64 9.91
C ASN A 89 8.32 -7.74 8.86
N SER A 90 8.78 -8.93 9.25
CA SER A 90 8.83 -10.11 8.37
C SER A 90 7.48 -10.77 8.11
N ASN A 91 6.40 -10.32 8.75
CA ASN A 91 5.07 -10.94 8.63
C ASN A 91 4.18 -10.26 7.57
N LEU A 92 4.70 -9.26 6.85
CA LEU A 92 3.95 -8.54 5.83
C LEU A 92 4.07 -9.24 4.48
N ASP A 93 3.00 -9.89 4.02
CA ASP A 93 2.98 -10.55 2.71
C ASP A 93 3.45 -9.62 1.58
N GLU A 94 2.97 -8.38 1.59
CA GLU A 94 3.21 -7.42 0.52
C GLU A 94 4.69 -7.12 0.29
N SER A 95 5.49 -7.04 1.36
CA SER A 95 6.94 -6.79 1.22
C SER A 95 7.65 -7.99 0.59
N TRP A 96 7.29 -9.22 0.95
CA TRP A 96 7.83 -10.43 0.31
C TRP A 96 7.39 -10.57 -1.15
N LEU A 97 6.14 -10.24 -1.45
CA LEU A 97 5.60 -10.28 -2.80
C LEU A 97 6.33 -9.30 -3.72
N ILE A 98 6.56 -8.05 -3.28
CA ILE A 98 7.30 -7.07 -4.06
C ILE A 98 8.76 -7.49 -4.21
N PHE A 99 9.40 -7.96 -3.14
CA PHE A 99 10.79 -8.44 -3.17
C PHE A 99 10.98 -9.51 -4.24
N ALA A 100 10.12 -10.54 -4.25
CA ALA A 100 10.18 -11.62 -5.23
C ALA A 100 9.82 -11.14 -6.65
N LYS A 101 8.81 -10.28 -6.81
CA LYS A 101 8.46 -9.71 -8.13
C LYS A 101 9.61 -8.90 -8.72
N SER A 102 10.32 -8.13 -7.91
CA SER A 102 11.49 -7.36 -8.33
C SER A 102 12.62 -8.27 -8.81
N LYS A 103 12.93 -9.33 -8.06
CA LYS A 103 13.89 -10.37 -8.47
C LYS A 103 13.50 -11.00 -9.83
N ASP A 104 12.23 -11.36 -9.98
CA ASP A 104 11.71 -11.97 -11.22
C ASP A 104 11.88 -11.06 -12.43
N LYS A 105 11.58 -9.77 -12.27
CA LYS A 105 11.76 -8.74 -13.30
C LYS A 105 13.22 -8.51 -13.68
N MET A 106 14.15 -8.82 -12.79
CA MET A 106 15.60 -8.81 -13.05
C MET A 106 16.14 -10.14 -13.57
N GLY A 107 15.27 -11.05 -14.06
CA GLY A 107 15.67 -12.35 -14.61
C GLY A 107 15.98 -13.41 -13.56
N LYS A 108 15.87 -13.09 -12.26
CA LYS A 108 16.22 -13.99 -11.14
C LYS A 108 15.01 -14.82 -10.68
N ARG A 109 14.26 -15.39 -11.63
CA ARG A 109 13.01 -16.14 -11.34
C ARG A 109 13.21 -17.28 -10.35
N ARG A 110 14.31 -18.04 -10.48
CA ARG A 110 14.62 -19.17 -9.58
C ARG A 110 14.80 -18.71 -8.14
N GLU A 111 15.50 -17.59 -7.92
CA GLU A 111 15.65 -16.99 -6.59
C GLU A 111 14.31 -16.50 -6.05
N ALA A 112 13.53 -15.79 -6.87
CA ALA A 112 12.21 -15.29 -6.49
C ALA A 112 11.28 -16.41 -6.02
N LEU A 113 11.25 -17.55 -6.72
CA LEU A 113 10.48 -18.73 -6.31
C LEU A 113 10.99 -19.33 -5.00
N LYS A 114 12.31 -19.45 -4.80
CA LYS A 114 12.88 -19.94 -3.54
C LYS A 114 12.44 -19.06 -2.35
N ILE A 115 12.51 -17.75 -2.50
CA ILE A 115 12.08 -16.77 -1.49
C ILE A 115 10.59 -16.95 -1.16
N LEU A 116 9.73 -17.00 -2.17
CA LEU A 116 8.28 -17.12 -1.95
C LEU A 116 7.91 -18.45 -1.29
N VAL A 117 8.53 -19.56 -1.71
CA VAL A 117 8.29 -20.88 -1.09
C VAL A 117 8.73 -20.88 0.37
N ALA A 118 9.92 -20.35 0.67
CA ALA A 118 10.42 -20.25 2.04
C ALA A 118 9.46 -19.41 2.92
N TYR A 119 9.00 -18.27 2.42
CA TYR A 119 8.06 -17.43 3.15
C TYR A 119 6.68 -18.09 3.32
N TYR A 120 6.14 -18.70 2.26
CA TYR A 120 4.86 -19.42 2.30
C TYR A 120 4.86 -20.55 3.34
N ASN A 121 5.98 -21.24 3.50
CA ASN A 121 6.08 -22.31 4.50
C ASN A 121 5.82 -21.82 5.93
N LYS A 122 6.18 -20.57 6.22
CA LYS A 122 5.91 -19.89 7.50
C LYS A 122 4.53 -19.22 7.54
N SER A 123 4.18 -18.42 6.54
CA SER A 123 2.99 -17.56 6.58
C SER A 123 1.69 -18.25 6.18
N LYS A 124 1.78 -19.32 5.37
CA LYS A 124 0.64 -20.00 4.73
C LYS A 124 -0.28 -19.06 3.94
N SER A 125 0.24 -17.89 3.53
CA SER A 125 -0.55 -16.88 2.83
C SER A 125 -1.05 -17.35 1.47
N SER A 126 -2.35 -17.21 1.24
CA SER A 126 -2.99 -17.50 -0.04
C SER A 126 -2.47 -16.61 -1.17
N LYS A 127 -2.14 -15.35 -0.89
CA LYS A 127 -1.57 -14.41 -1.87
C LYS A 127 -0.20 -14.87 -2.35
N VAL A 128 0.63 -15.36 -1.43
CA VAL A 128 1.96 -15.90 -1.74
C VAL A 128 1.83 -17.17 -2.57
N LYS A 129 0.94 -18.09 -2.17
CA LYS A 129 0.64 -19.31 -2.93
C LYS A 129 0.20 -18.99 -4.37
N ALA A 130 -0.69 -18.02 -4.54
CA ALA A 130 -1.17 -17.59 -5.85
C ALA A 130 -0.02 -17.06 -6.73
N LEU A 131 0.90 -16.26 -6.17
CA LEU A 131 2.06 -15.76 -6.91
C LEU A 131 3.02 -16.90 -7.31
N ILE A 132 3.29 -17.85 -6.41
CA ILE A 132 4.12 -19.03 -6.72
C ILE A 132 3.54 -19.78 -7.92
N ASN A 133 2.25 -20.07 -7.88
CA ASN A 133 1.56 -20.80 -8.94
C ASN A 133 1.64 -20.05 -10.28
N LYS A 134 1.37 -18.74 -10.27
CA LYS A 134 1.47 -17.88 -11.45
C LYS A 134 2.87 -17.88 -12.06
N MET A 135 3.92 -17.82 -11.24
CA MET A 135 5.31 -17.80 -11.71
C MET A 135 5.76 -19.15 -12.29
N ARG A 136 5.30 -20.26 -11.69
CA ARG A 136 5.57 -21.61 -12.21
C ARG A 136 4.90 -21.85 -13.55
N ALA A 137 3.63 -21.45 -13.70
CA ALA A 137 2.90 -21.61 -14.96
C ALA A 137 3.53 -20.85 -16.13
N LYS A 138 4.19 -19.72 -15.88
CA LYS A 138 4.91 -18.94 -16.91
C LYS A 138 6.21 -19.60 -17.40
N SER A 139 6.68 -20.66 -16.74
CA SER A 139 7.94 -21.33 -17.10
C SER A 139 7.73 -22.54 -18.02
N ILE A 140 6.48 -22.78 -18.43
CA ILE A 140 6.05 -23.74 -19.47
C ILE A 140 5.80 -22.92 -20.73
#